data_AF-A0A7R9U964-F1
#
_entry.id   AF-A0A7R9U964-F1
#
_cell.length_a   1.000
_cell.length_b   1.000
_cell.length_c   1.000
_cell.angle_alpha   90.00
_cell.angle_beta   90.00
_cell.angle_gamma   90.00
#
_symmetry.space_group_name_H-M   'P 1'
#
loop_
_entity.id
_entity.type
_entity.pdbx_description
1 polymer ?
#
loop_
_entity_poly.entity_id
_entity_poly.type
_entity_poly.pdbx_seq_one_letter_code
_entity_poly.pdbx_strand_id
1 'polypeptide(L)'
;QMRSLLRIFAALVACCHDVRADPFRPVLGSAAPAIVNALVQVIPRHGSPDAEKVVRKALRKLESEFQEEQIQLQERGTAEADRAAHRAAHWRRRQWLSQSVLGVTVWRRKLEFILELCVAQDAANWVYKYGEQGRFGLPLSADDPLTTLQRAQCLMALYVMGAHRDSSEDGGEEAPAVDFVDAEVLEVLELARGDSVRSALEEVTDLGVKYSVPDWFAERLEQQLGRDVAEGFLRVSNEPGPTVLRLNPLRTSREQLIQDLSEHKYVGLASKDSPLCVVLEKNGQARRASLQSLQLWLDGHFEVQAEGSQLACLALRPEPGMTVGDFCAGRGGKALTLAVQLQSDPERPSQIFAYDVDEAALKQIPASAKRSGVEQSVIVDPFKKHLERAAKERGVGGVDGVDGVDGVDGVDG
;
A
#
# COMPACT_ATOMS: atom_id res chain seq x y z
N GLN A 1 -41.74 -18.35 22.36
CA GLN A 1 -40.58 -17.44 22.24
C GLN A 1 -39.32 -18.15 21.71
N MET A 2 -38.87 -19.29 22.27
CA MET A 2 -37.72 -20.05 21.72
C MET A 2 -37.88 -20.53 20.26
N ARG A 3 -39.08 -20.97 19.85
CA ARG A 3 -39.35 -21.35 18.45
C ARG A 3 -39.33 -20.18 17.46
N SER A 4 -39.58 -18.95 17.93
CA SER A 4 -39.49 -17.73 17.13
C SER A 4 -38.04 -17.29 16.97
N LEU A 5 -37.22 -17.42 18.02
CA LEU A 5 -35.77 -17.22 17.97
C LEU A 5 -35.08 -18.24 17.07
N LEU A 6 -35.48 -19.52 17.10
CA LEU A 6 -34.96 -20.55 16.20
C LEU A 6 -35.34 -20.31 14.73
N ARG A 7 -36.49 -19.69 14.43
CA ARG A 7 -36.86 -19.30 13.06
C ARG A 7 -36.10 -18.07 12.59
N ILE A 8 -35.81 -17.11 13.47
CA ILE A 8 -34.95 -15.95 13.16
C ILE A 8 -33.49 -16.41 12.98
N PHE A 9 -33.02 -17.35 13.80
CA PHE A 9 -31.69 -17.94 13.68
C PHE A 9 -31.58 -18.82 12.44
N ALA A 10 -32.61 -19.61 12.10
CA ALA A 10 -32.65 -20.37 10.85
C ALA A 10 -32.81 -19.47 9.62
N ALA A 11 -33.48 -18.32 9.73
CA ALA A 11 -33.55 -17.31 8.65
C ALA A 11 -32.23 -16.53 8.50
N LEU A 12 -31.53 -16.24 9.59
CA LEU A 12 -30.16 -15.69 9.57
C LEU A 12 -29.17 -16.71 9.01
N VAL A 13 -29.26 -17.97 9.42
CA VAL A 13 -28.43 -19.07 8.89
C VAL A 13 -28.78 -19.39 7.43
N ALA A 14 -30.03 -19.25 7.01
CA ALA A 14 -30.45 -19.40 5.60
C ALA A 14 -30.01 -18.21 4.74
N CYS A 15 -30.08 -16.97 5.23
CA CYS A 15 -29.43 -15.82 4.60
C CYS A 15 -27.89 -15.97 4.59
N CYS A 16 -27.31 -16.69 5.55
CA CYS A 16 -25.91 -17.07 5.56
C CYS A 16 -25.62 -18.37 4.79
N HIS A 17 -26.61 -19.07 4.21
CA HIS A 17 -26.40 -20.28 3.40
C HIS A 17 -26.51 -20.04 1.89
N ASP A 18 -26.95 -18.85 1.48
CA ASP A 18 -26.62 -18.29 0.16
C ASP A 18 -25.18 -17.73 0.09
N VAL A 19 -24.40 -17.89 1.17
CA VAL A 19 -22.95 -17.57 1.24
C VAL A 19 -22.09 -18.71 0.68
N ARG A 20 -22.69 -19.71 0.00
CA ARG A 20 -21.92 -20.65 -0.85
C ARG A 20 -21.36 -19.99 -2.11
N ALA A 21 -21.81 -18.78 -2.44
CA ALA A 21 -21.04 -17.85 -3.23
C ALA A 21 -20.31 -16.91 -2.27
N ASP A 22 -19.04 -17.18 -2.02
CA ASP A 22 -18.16 -16.24 -1.34
C ASP A 22 -18.33 -14.84 -1.98
N PRO A 23 -18.79 -13.81 -1.25
CA PRO A 23 -18.92 -12.45 -1.78
C PRO A 23 -17.56 -11.82 -2.14
N PHE A 24 -16.46 -12.45 -1.71
CA PHE A 24 -15.07 -12.16 -2.08
C PHE A 24 -14.57 -13.01 -3.25
N ARG A 25 -15.32 -14.01 -3.75
CA ARG A 25 -14.92 -14.75 -4.96
C ARG A 25 -14.96 -13.77 -6.12
N PRO A 26 -13.81 -13.34 -6.66
CA PRO A 26 -13.83 -12.42 -7.78
C PRO A 26 -14.43 -13.17 -8.97
N VAL A 27 -15.33 -12.51 -9.71
CA VAL A 27 -15.61 -12.93 -11.09
C VAL A 27 -14.31 -12.65 -11.85
N LEU A 28 -13.43 -13.66 -11.90
CA LEU A 28 -12.03 -13.56 -12.30
C LEU A 28 -11.84 -13.05 -13.74
N GLY A 29 -12.88 -13.15 -14.58
CA GLY A 29 -12.80 -12.81 -16.00
C GLY A 29 -12.64 -11.31 -16.36
N SER A 30 -13.23 -10.36 -15.60
CA SER A 30 -13.34 -8.98 -16.13
C SER A 30 -12.16 -8.04 -15.82
N ALA A 31 -11.33 -8.34 -14.82
CA ALA A 31 -10.24 -7.45 -14.39
C ALA A 31 -8.85 -7.99 -14.74
N ALA A 32 -8.74 -9.28 -15.05
CA ALA A 32 -7.46 -9.95 -15.30
C ALA A 32 -6.64 -9.30 -16.43
N PRO A 33 -7.21 -8.90 -17.58
CA PRO A 33 -6.41 -8.24 -18.62
C PRO A 33 -5.80 -6.92 -18.16
N ALA A 34 -6.53 -6.12 -17.37
CA ALA A 34 -6.02 -4.85 -16.85
C ALA A 34 -4.90 -5.06 -15.82
N ILE A 35 -4.99 -6.11 -15.01
CA ILE A 35 -3.96 -6.50 -14.04
C ILE A 35 -2.71 -6.99 -14.75
N VAL A 36 -2.85 -7.94 -15.67
CA VAL A 36 -1.72 -8.49 -16.43
C VAL A 36 -1.03 -7.37 -17.22
N ASN A 37 -1.78 -6.48 -17.87
CA ASN A 37 -1.21 -5.33 -18.56
C ASN A 37 -0.45 -4.36 -17.64
N ALA A 38 -0.93 -4.17 -16.40
CA ALA A 38 -0.21 -3.39 -15.40
C ALA A 38 1.06 -4.12 -14.93
N LEU A 39 0.98 -5.43 -14.70
CA LEU A 39 2.11 -6.28 -14.30
C LEU A 39 3.22 -6.30 -15.34
N VAL A 40 2.88 -6.44 -16.63
CA VAL A 40 3.86 -6.38 -17.73
C VAL A 40 4.64 -5.06 -17.76
N GLN A 41 4.08 -3.96 -17.24
CA GLN A 41 4.78 -2.69 -17.13
C GLN A 41 5.73 -2.63 -15.92
N VAL A 42 5.42 -3.31 -14.81
CA VAL A 42 6.21 -3.22 -13.56
C VAL A 42 7.22 -4.35 -13.38
N ILE A 43 7.06 -5.47 -14.09
CA ILE A 43 7.95 -6.64 -14.02
C ILE A 43 9.31 -6.49 -14.74
N PRO A 44 9.53 -5.67 -15.79
CA PRO A 44 10.84 -5.60 -16.45
C PRO A 44 12.00 -5.34 -15.47
N ARG A 45 13.14 -6.03 -15.69
CA ARG A 45 14.31 -6.06 -14.77
C ARG A 45 15.04 -4.72 -14.62
N HIS A 46 14.89 -3.78 -15.57
CA HIS A 46 15.51 -2.46 -15.53
C HIS A 46 14.52 -1.35 -15.90
N GLY A 47 14.59 -0.21 -15.18
CA GLY A 47 13.81 0.98 -15.50
C GLY A 47 12.30 0.85 -15.29
N SER A 48 11.85 -0.10 -14.46
CA SER A 48 10.43 -0.31 -14.20
C SER A 48 9.79 0.94 -13.59
N PRO A 49 8.70 1.48 -14.18
CA PRO A 49 7.97 2.58 -13.58
C PRO A 49 7.43 2.18 -12.20
N ASP A 50 7.39 3.14 -11.29
CA ASP A 50 6.77 3.03 -9.98
C ASP A 50 5.39 2.36 -10.08
N ALA A 51 5.23 1.22 -9.40
CA ALA A 51 4.03 0.40 -9.45
C ALA A 51 2.79 1.17 -9.03
N GLU A 52 2.90 2.11 -8.07
CA GLU A 52 1.78 2.96 -7.71
C GLU A 52 1.35 3.86 -8.87
N LYS A 53 2.29 4.40 -9.66
CA LYS A 53 1.97 5.22 -10.83
C LYS A 53 1.25 4.41 -11.89
N VAL A 54 1.69 3.17 -12.14
CA VAL A 54 1.03 2.25 -13.07
C VAL A 54 -0.39 1.91 -12.60
N VAL A 55 -0.55 1.55 -11.31
CA VAL A 55 -1.87 1.28 -10.71
C VAL A 55 -2.78 2.51 -10.80
N ARG A 56 -2.30 3.71 -10.47
CA ARG A 56 -3.08 4.95 -10.60
C ARG A 56 -3.51 5.22 -12.04
N LYS A 57 -2.66 4.92 -13.03
CA LYS A 57 -3.01 5.06 -14.46
C LYS A 57 -4.09 4.05 -14.85
N ALA A 58 -3.93 2.78 -14.47
CA ALA A 58 -4.92 1.74 -14.73
C ALA A 58 -6.27 2.03 -14.05
N LEU A 59 -6.27 2.48 -12.80
CA LEU A 59 -7.47 2.87 -12.07
C LEU A 59 -8.20 4.07 -12.70
N ARG A 60 -7.48 5.01 -13.32
CA ARG A 60 -8.08 6.13 -14.07
C ARG A 60 -8.77 5.64 -15.33
N LYS A 61 -8.14 4.72 -16.07
CA LYS A 61 -8.74 4.10 -17.26
C LYS A 61 -10.02 3.35 -16.90
N LEU A 62 -9.94 2.49 -15.87
CA LEU A 62 -11.09 1.75 -15.36
C LEU A 62 -12.23 2.67 -14.89
N GLU A 63 -11.90 3.82 -14.30
CA GLU A 63 -12.90 4.82 -13.91
C GLU A 63 -13.59 5.43 -15.13
N SER A 64 -12.84 5.78 -16.18
CA SER A 64 -13.41 6.32 -17.43
C SER A 64 -14.39 5.33 -18.06
N GLU A 65 -13.99 4.07 -18.19
CA GLU A 65 -14.83 2.99 -18.74
C GLU A 65 -16.13 2.85 -17.94
N PHE A 66 -16.03 2.87 -16.61
CA PHE A 66 -17.19 2.79 -15.74
C PHE A 66 -18.15 3.99 -15.87
N GLN A 67 -17.64 5.21 -16.05
CA GLN A 67 -18.49 6.38 -16.27
C GLN A 67 -19.28 6.24 -17.58
N GLU A 68 -18.65 5.74 -18.65
CA GLU A 68 -19.32 5.45 -19.92
C GLU A 68 -20.39 4.35 -19.76
N GLU A 69 -20.08 3.26 -19.04
CA GLU A 69 -21.03 2.18 -18.74
C GLU A 69 -22.23 2.69 -17.93
N GLN A 70 -22.03 3.56 -16.94
CA GLN A 70 -23.12 4.16 -16.16
C GLN A 70 -24.07 5.00 -17.03
N ILE A 71 -23.53 5.82 -17.95
CA ILE A 71 -24.34 6.61 -18.88
C ILE A 71 -25.20 5.69 -19.74
N GLN A 72 -24.61 4.64 -20.32
CA GLN A 72 -25.36 3.68 -21.15
C GLN A 72 -26.47 2.95 -20.39
N LEU A 73 -26.23 2.57 -19.13
CA LEU A 73 -27.25 1.95 -18.27
C LEU A 73 -28.38 2.92 -17.91
N GLN A 74 -28.07 4.21 -17.75
CA GLN A 74 -29.10 5.25 -17.55
C GLN A 74 -29.95 5.43 -18.82
N GLU A 75 -29.32 5.54 -19.98
CA GLU A 75 -30.01 5.71 -21.28
C GLU A 75 -30.94 4.53 -21.62
N ARG A 76 -30.53 3.30 -21.25
CA ARG A 76 -31.34 2.09 -21.44
C ARG A 76 -32.49 1.93 -20.44
N GLY A 77 -32.64 2.85 -19.48
CA GLY A 77 -33.66 2.76 -18.44
C GLY A 77 -33.46 1.56 -17.51
N THR A 78 -32.21 1.10 -17.32
CA THR A 78 -31.92 -0.07 -16.47
C THR A 78 -32.37 0.19 -15.02
N ALA A 79 -32.86 -0.85 -14.34
CA ALA A 79 -33.34 -0.73 -12.96
C ALA A 79 -32.23 -0.27 -12.00
N GLU A 80 -32.62 0.47 -10.94
CA GLU A 80 -31.64 0.99 -9.97
C GLU A 80 -30.88 -0.11 -9.23
N ALA A 81 -31.51 -1.26 -9.00
CA ALA A 81 -30.87 -2.43 -8.40
C ALA A 81 -29.67 -2.93 -9.24
N ASP A 82 -29.85 -3.01 -10.56
CA ASP A 82 -28.80 -3.45 -11.47
C ASP A 82 -27.68 -2.41 -11.58
N ARG A 83 -28.03 -1.12 -11.59
CA ARG A 83 -27.05 -0.03 -11.52
C ARG A 83 -26.23 -0.09 -10.23
N ALA A 84 -26.87 -0.34 -9.09
CA ALA A 84 -26.19 -0.50 -7.81
C ALA A 84 -25.26 -1.72 -7.81
N ALA A 85 -25.70 -2.86 -8.35
CA ALA A 85 -24.87 -4.05 -8.52
C ALA A 85 -23.66 -3.79 -9.42
N HIS A 86 -23.85 -3.02 -10.50
CA HIS A 86 -22.77 -2.61 -11.39
C HIS A 86 -21.75 -1.70 -10.69
N ARG A 87 -22.19 -0.72 -9.87
CA ARG A 87 -21.28 0.08 -9.00
C ARG A 87 -20.48 -0.78 -8.03
N ALA A 88 -21.13 -1.76 -7.40
CA ALA A 88 -20.47 -2.69 -6.49
C ALA A 88 -19.45 -3.59 -7.23
N ALA A 89 -19.76 -4.03 -8.45
CA ALA A 89 -18.83 -4.78 -9.30
C ALA A 89 -17.60 -3.94 -9.70
N HIS A 90 -17.79 -2.69 -10.11
CA HIS A 90 -16.70 -1.76 -10.41
C HIS A 90 -15.78 -1.55 -9.20
N TRP A 91 -16.36 -1.34 -8.02
CA TRP A 91 -15.58 -1.19 -6.80
C TRP A 91 -14.71 -2.43 -6.51
N ARG A 92 -15.28 -3.63 -6.69
CA ARG A 92 -14.53 -4.89 -6.56
C ARG A 92 -13.39 -4.99 -7.57
N ARG A 93 -13.61 -4.62 -8.84
CA ARG A 93 -12.56 -4.58 -9.88
C ARG A 93 -11.41 -3.65 -9.49
N ARG A 94 -11.72 -2.44 -9.00
CA ARG A 94 -10.71 -1.46 -8.55
C ARG A 94 -9.84 -2.00 -7.42
N GLN A 95 -10.48 -2.64 -6.43
CA GLN A 95 -9.76 -3.26 -5.31
C GLN A 95 -8.85 -4.37 -5.77
N TRP A 96 -9.41 -5.29 -6.56
CA TRP A 96 -8.67 -6.42 -7.08
C TRP A 96 -7.46 -5.98 -7.92
N LEU A 97 -7.63 -4.97 -8.78
CA LEU A 97 -6.54 -4.43 -9.59
C LEU A 97 -5.41 -3.88 -8.72
N SER A 98 -5.75 -3.08 -7.70
CA SER A 98 -4.73 -2.49 -6.83
C SER A 98 -4.03 -3.56 -5.99
N GLN A 99 -4.79 -4.46 -5.37
CA GLN A 99 -4.27 -5.51 -4.50
C GLN A 99 -3.41 -6.51 -5.26
N SER A 100 -3.80 -6.91 -6.47
CA SER A 100 -3.05 -7.90 -7.26
C SER A 100 -1.73 -7.31 -7.75
N VAL A 101 -1.75 -6.10 -8.32
CA VAL A 101 -0.51 -5.50 -8.85
C VAL A 101 0.46 -5.17 -7.72
N LEU A 102 0.00 -4.54 -6.64
CA LEU A 102 0.85 -4.21 -5.50
C LEU A 102 1.29 -5.47 -4.76
N GLY A 103 0.40 -6.44 -4.55
CA GLY A 103 0.71 -7.69 -3.87
C GLY A 103 1.75 -8.52 -4.61
N VAL A 104 1.61 -8.68 -5.94
CA VAL A 104 2.64 -9.33 -6.77
C VAL A 104 3.96 -8.56 -6.73
N THR A 105 3.92 -7.23 -6.67
CA THR A 105 5.14 -6.41 -6.60
C THR A 105 5.84 -6.55 -5.24
N VAL A 106 5.08 -6.56 -4.14
CA VAL A 106 5.60 -6.78 -2.77
C VAL A 106 6.22 -8.17 -2.67
N TRP A 107 5.52 -9.20 -3.15
CA TRP A 107 5.96 -10.59 -3.07
C TRP A 107 6.81 -11.05 -4.25
N ARG A 108 7.28 -10.11 -5.09
CA ARG A 108 7.92 -10.42 -6.36
C ARG A 108 9.12 -11.35 -6.20
N ARG A 109 10.02 -11.09 -5.26
CA ARG A 109 11.26 -11.88 -5.09
C ARG A 109 10.93 -13.31 -4.67
N LYS A 110 9.99 -13.51 -3.73
CA LYS A 110 9.51 -14.84 -3.32
C LYS A 110 8.80 -15.56 -4.46
N LEU A 111 7.93 -14.87 -5.19
CA LEU A 111 7.18 -15.45 -6.31
C LEU A 111 8.08 -15.78 -7.51
N GLU A 112 9.10 -14.97 -7.79
CA GLU A 112 10.12 -15.27 -8.81
C GLU A 112 10.94 -16.50 -8.41
N PHE A 113 11.33 -16.62 -7.14
CA PHE A 113 12.00 -17.82 -6.63
C PHE A 113 11.14 -19.09 -6.81
N ILE A 114 9.84 -19.03 -6.48
CA ILE A 114 8.91 -20.15 -6.70
C ILE A 114 8.81 -20.49 -8.19
N LEU A 115 8.69 -19.47 -9.03
CA LEU A 115 8.62 -19.65 -10.48
C LEU A 115 9.89 -20.30 -11.03
N GLU A 116 11.07 -19.90 -10.55
CA GLU A 116 12.36 -20.49 -10.89
C GLU A 116 12.43 -21.97 -10.48
N LEU A 117 11.93 -22.33 -9.29
CA LEU A 117 11.83 -23.73 -8.85
C LEU A 117 10.92 -24.56 -9.77
N CYS A 118 9.75 -24.03 -10.15
CA CYS A 118 8.84 -24.73 -11.06
C CYS A 118 9.48 -24.95 -12.44
N VAL A 119 10.09 -23.90 -13.00
CA VAL A 119 10.74 -23.99 -14.31
C VAL A 119 11.93 -24.94 -14.29
N ALA A 120 12.73 -24.94 -13.22
CA ALA A 120 13.89 -25.82 -13.09
C ALA A 120 13.50 -27.31 -13.02
N GLN A 121 12.37 -27.65 -12.42
CA GLN A 121 11.92 -29.05 -12.28
C GLN A 121 11.55 -29.71 -13.61
N ASP A 122 11.10 -28.93 -14.60
CA ASP A 122 10.68 -29.46 -15.91
C ASP A 122 11.35 -28.74 -17.10
N ALA A 123 12.56 -28.21 -16.89
CA ALA A 123 13.25 -27.35 -17.85
C ALA A 123 13.36 -27.98 -19.26
N ALA A 124 13.52 -29.31 -19.34
CA ALA A 124 13.60 -30.02 -20.61
C ALA A 124 12.28 -29.99 -21.40
N ASN A 125 11.12 -30.09 -20.72
CA ASN A 125 9.81 -30.01 -21.35
C ASN A 125 9.48 -28.57 -21.77
N TRP A 126 9.87 -27.58 -20.95
CA TRP A 126 9.74 -26.16 -21.30
C TRP A 126 10.55 -25.82 -22.56
N VAL A 127 11.83 -26.21 -22.62
CA VAL A 127 12.68 -26.00 -23.80
C VAL A 127 12.14 -26.77 -25.02
N TYR A 128 11.66 -28.00 -24.83
CA TYR A 128 11.08 -28.82 -25.90
C TYR A 128 9.78 -28.24 -26.48
N LYS A 129 8.86 -27.77 -25.62
CA LYS A 129 7.55 -27.22 -26.03
C LYS A 129 7.65 -25.85 -26.70
N TYR A 130 8.57 -24.99 -26.26
CA TYR A 130 8.61 -23.58 -26.66
C TYR A 130 9.83 -23.18 -27.49
N GLY A 131 10.82 -24.07 -27.61
CA GLY A 131 12.09 -23.81 -28.30
C GLY A 131 12.92 -22.71 -27.63
N GLU A 132 14.10 -22.42 -28.16
CA GLU A 132 14.95 -21.30 -27.68
C GLU A 132 14.38 -19.91 -28.09
N GLN A 133 13.28 -19.84 -28.84
CA GLN A 133 12.74 -18.59 -29.41
C GLN A 133 11.27 -18.28 -29.07
N GLY A 134 10.64 -19.06 -28.18
CA GLY A 134 9.28 -18.82 -27.70
C GLY A 134 8.20 -18.83 -28.78
N ARG A 135 6.93 -18.71 -28.36
CA ARG A 135 5.74 -18.82 -29.24
C ARG A 135 5.59 -17.67 -30.26
N PHE A 136 6.36 -16.59 -30.11
CA PHE A 136 6.26 -15.37 -30.94
C PHE A 136 7.60 -14.96 -31.61
N GLY A 137 8.61 -15.84 -31.63
CA GLY A 137 9.91 -15.56 -32.26
C GLY A 137 10.77 -14.53 -31.51
N LEU A 138 10.53 -14.37 -30.20
CA LEU A 138 11.36 -13.56 -29.32
C LEU A 138 12.33 -14.50 -28.60
N PRO A 139 13.66 -14.27 -28.67
CA PRO A 139 14.63 -15.17 -28.07
C PRO A 139 14.33 -15.33 -26.57
N LEU A 140 14.05 -16.57 -26.18
CA LEU A 140 14.08 -16.97 -24.78
C LEU A 140 15.57 -17.11 -24.43
N SER A 141 16.02 -16.51 -23.33
CA SER A 141 17.37 -16.82 -22.87
C SER A 141 17.38 -18.26 -22.37
N ALA A 142 18.47 -19.00 -22.57
CA ALA A 142 18.63 -20.34 -22.00
C ALA A 142 18.39 -20.38 -20.48
N ASP A 143 18.55 -19.23 -19.81
CA ASP A 143 18.35 -19.05 -18.36
C ASP A 143 16.92 -18.60 -17.97
N ASP A 144 16.05 -18.24 -18.93
CA ASP A 144 14.67 -17.77 -18.66
C ASP A 144 13.74 -18.06 -19.86
N PRO A 145 12.95 -19.16 -19.80
CA PRO A 145 12.10 -19.59 -20.89
C PRO A 145 10.73 -18.87 -20.94
N LEU A 146 10.50 -17.83 -20.12
CA LEU A 146 9.21 -17.13 -20.07
C LEU A 146 9.28 -15.74 -20.68
N THR A 147 8.33 -15.42 -21.57
CA THR A 147 8.11 -14.03 -22.00
C THR A 147 7.63 -13.15 -20.83
N THR A 148 7.79 -11.83 -20.92
CA THR A 148 7.29 -10.89 -19.89
C THR A 148 5.80 -11.07 -19.60
N LEU A 149 5.00 -11.38 -20.62
CA LEU A 149 3.57 -11.65 -20.48
C LEU A 149 3.32 -12.94 -19.68
N GLN A 150 3.97 -14.04 -20.05
CA GLN A 150 3.84 -15.32 -19.35
C GLN A 150 4.31 -15.21 -17.90
N ARG A 151 5.44 -14.52 -17.67
CA ARG A 151 5.94 -14.22 -16.32
C ARG A 151 4.92 -13.44 -15.51
N ALA A 152 4.31 -12.40 -16.09
CA ALA A 152 3.26 -11.63 -15.42
C ALA A 152 2.04 -12.48 -15.04
N GLN A 153 1.59 -13.35 -15.95
CA GLN A 153 0.47 -14.26 -15.68
C GLN A 153 0.84 -15.29 -14.60
N CYS A 154 2.04 -15.87 -14.64
CA CYS A 154 2.51 -16.83 -13.63
C CYS A 154 2.61 -16.20 -12.24
N LEU A 155 3.25 -15.03 -12.12
CA LEU A 155 3.39 -14.33 -10.84
C LEU A 155 2.02 -13.95 -10.25
N MET A 156 1.10 -13.46 -11.10
CA MET A 156 -0.27 -13.19 -10.69
C MET A 156 -0.95 -14.47 -10.17
N ALA A 157 -0.85 -15.57 -10.90
CA ALA A 157 -1.50 -16.81 -10.54
C ALA A 157 -0.93 -17.42 -9.24
N LEU A 158 0.39 -17.43 -9.08
CA LEU A 158 1.07 -17.82 -7.82
C LEU A 158 0.63 -16.95 -6.64
N TYR A 159 0.53 -15.63 -6.83
CA TYR A 159 0.03 -14.72 -5.81
C TYR A 159 -1.42 -15.04 -5.41
N VAL A 160 -2.29 -15.25 -6.39
CA VAL A 160 -3.71 -15.54 -6.19
C VAL A 160 -3.94 -16.89 -5.49
N MET A 161 -3.07 -17.88 -5.74
CA MET A 161 -3.10 -19.16 -5.01
C MET A 161 -2.58 -19.07 -3.57
N GLY A 162 -2.08 -17.91 -3.14
CA GLY A 162 -1.49 -17.77 -1.82
C GLY A 162 -0.11 -18.41 -1.67
N ALA A 163 0.62 -18.70 -2.75
CA ALA A 163 1.94 -19.35 -2.70
C ALA A 163 3.01 -18.52 -1.95
N HIS A 164 2.73 -17.23 -1.72
CA HIS A 164 3.56 -16.35 -0.92
C HIS A 164 3.34 -16.50 0.60
N ARG A 165 2.20 -17.06 1.02
CA ARG A 165 1.81 -17.21 2.42
C ARG A 165 2.47 -18.45 3.03
N ASP A 166 2.83 -18.37 4.30
CA ASP A 166 3.33 -19.52 5.04
C ASP A 166 2.14 -20.40 5.47
N SER A 167 2.28 -21.72 5.31
CA SER A 167 1.20 -22.73 5.35
C SER A 167 0.44 -22.85 6.68
N SER A 168 0.85 -22.14 7.73
CA SER A 168 0.30 -22.26 9.08
C SER A 168 -0.79 -21.25 9.45
N GLU A 169 -1.05 -20.21 8.64
CA GLU A 169 -1.88 -19.08 9.09
C GLU A 169 -3.32 -19.01 8.53
N ASP A 170 -3.66 -19.71 7.45
CA ASP A 170 -5.00 -19.62 6.86
C ASP A 170 -5.66 -21.00 6.71
N GLY A 171 -6.83 -21.14 7.34
CA GLY A 171 -7.68 -22.31 7.20
C GLY A 171 -8.23 -22.43 5.78
N GLY A 172 -7.57 -23.23 4.94
CA GLY A 172 -8.17 -23.98 3.83
C GLY A 172 -9.18 -23.26 2.94
N GLU A 173 -8.95 -21.99 2.57
CA GLU A 173 -9.73 -21.36 1.50
C GLU A 173 -9.30 -21.90 0.14
N GLU A 174 -10.24 -22.43 -0.65
CA GLU A 174 -10.00 -22.84 -2.03
C GLU A 174 -9.51 -21.65 -2.86
N ALA A 175 -8.32 -21.80 -3.46
CA ALA A 175 -7.79 -20.82 -4.42
C ALA A 175 -8.85 -20.49 -5.49
N PRO A 176 -9.11 -19.21 -5.78
CA PRO A 176 -10.16 -18.83 -6.71
C PRO A 176 -9.83 -19.35 -8.13
N ALA A 177 -10.86 -19.77 -8.87
CA ALA A 177 -10.73 -20.35 -10.21
C ALA A 177 -10.14 -19.34 -11.20
N VAL A 178 -8.87 -19.51 -11.56
CA VAL A 178 -8.16 -18.59 -12.45
C VAL A 178 -8.66 -18.81 -13.89
N ASP A 179 -9.78 -18.17 -14.28
CA ASP A 179 -10.41 -18.36 -15.61
C ASP A 179 -9.68 -17.63 -16.77
N PHE A 180 -8.47 -17.12 -16.53
CA PHE A 180 -7.73 -16.25 -17.46
C PHE A 180 -6.29 -16.70 -17.72
N VAL A 181 -5.94 -17.91 -17.29
CA VAL A 181 -4.60 -18.46 -17.46
C VAL A 181 -4.53 -19.43 -18.61
N ASP A 182 -3.53 -19.24 -19.45
CA ASP A 182 -3.22 -20.17 -20.52
C ASP A 182 -2.73 -21.51 -19.95
N ALA A 183 -2.75 -22.57 -20.76
CA ALA A 183 -2.38 -23.94 -20.34
C ALA A 183 -0.98 -24.00 -19.70
N GLU A 184 -0.08 -23.11 -20.14
CA GLU A 184 1.28 -22.96 -19.63
C GLU A 184 1.31 -22.51 -18.17
N VAL A 185 0.43 -21.58 -17.80
CA VAL A 185 0.36 -21.11 -16.42
C VAL A 185 -0.27 -22.19 -15.54
N LEU A 186 -1.25 -22.94 -16.04
CA LEU A 186 -1.83 -24.08 -15.31
C LEU A 186 -0.76 -25.12 -14.93
N GLU A 187 0.16 -25.45 -15.85
CA GLU A 187 1.30 -26.35 -15.59
C GLU A 187 2.22 -25.82 -14.49
N VAL A 188 2.56 -24.52 -14.51
CA VAL A 188 3.32 -23.88 -13.41
C VAL A 188 2.58 -23.98 -12.07
N LEU A 189 1.27 -23.79 -12.07
CA LEU A 189 0.46 -23.88 -10.84
C LEU A 189 0.40 -25.31 -10.30
N GLU A 190 0.34 -26.32 -11.16
CA GLU A 190 0.41 -27.73 -10.76
C GLU A 190 1.76 -28.06 -10.12
N LEU A 191 2.86 -27.64 -10.74
CA LEU A 191 4.21 -27.80 -10.19
C LEU A 191 4.37 -27.06 -8.85
N ALA A 192 3.86 -25.84 -8.74
CA ALA A 192 3.93 -25.04 -7.51
C ALA A 192 3.17 -25.67 -6.33
N ARG A 193 2.16 -26.50 -6.62
CA ARG A 193 1.41 -27.25 -5.59
C ARG A 193 2.11 -28.55 -5.17
N GLY A 194 3.13 -28.98 -5.92
CA GLY A 194 3.88 -30.20 -5.65
C GLY A 194 4.67 -30.14 -4.35
N ASP A 195 4.85 -31.31 -3.72
CA ASP A 195 5.58 -31.44 -2.45
C ASP A 195 7.04 -31.00 -2.56
N SER A 196 7.65 -31.10 -3.75
CA SER A 196 9.02 -30.66 -4.04
C SER A 196 9.20 -29.15 -3.83
N VAL A 197 8.29 -28.33 -4.38
CA VAL A 197 8.33 -26.87 -4.25
C VAL A 197 8.02 -26.46 -2.81
N ARG A 198 7.04 -27.12 -2.18
CA ARG A 198 6.72 -26.85 -0.77
C ARG A 198 7.91 -27.13 0.15
N SER A 199 8.55 -28.29 0.00
CA SER A 199 9.72 -28.67 0.81
C SER A 199 10.87 -27.68 0.59
N ALA A 200 11.13 -27.28 -0.66
CA ALA A 200 12.16 -26.29 -0.97
C ALA A 200 11.87 -24.93 -0.31
N LEU A 201 10.60 -24.51 -0.24
CA LEU A 201 10.21 -23.26 0.44
C LEU A 201 10.38 -23.32 1.96
N GLU A 202 10.09 -24.47 2.58
CA GLU A 202 10.28 -24.68 4.02
C GLU A 202 11.77 -24.65 4.42
N GLU A 203 12.66 -25.01 3.51
CA GLU A 203 14.12 -24.97 3.71
C GLU A 203 14.77 -23.62 3.39
N VAL A 204 14.02 -22.62 2.88
CA VAL A 204 14.58 -21.30 2.55
C VAL A 204 15.05 -20.58 3.82
N THR A 205 16.36 -20.45 3.96
CA THR A 205 17.00 -19.66 5.02
C THR A 205 17.34 -18.22 4.59
N ASP A 206 17.26 -17.92 3.30
CA ASP A 206 17.52 -16.59 2.76
C ASP A 206 16.34 -15.64 3.11
N LEU A 207 16.63 -14.59 3.87
CA LEU A 207 15.59 -13.65 4.33
C LEU A 207 15.06 -12.76 3.18
N GLY A 208 15.86 -12.51 2.15
CA GLY A 208 15.46 -11.77 0.95
C GLY A 208 14.38 -12.50 0.17
N VAL A 209 14.56 -13.81 0.00
CA VAL A 209 13.54 -14.68 -0.61
C VAL A 209 12.33 -14.82 0.33
N LYS A 210 12.55 -15.18 1.60
CA LYS A 210 11.46 -15.48 2.55
C LYS A 210 10.49 -14.31 2.75
N TYR A 211 11.03 -13.09 2.85
CA TYR A 211 10.27 -11.85 3.05
C TYR A 211 10.23 -10.96 1.82
N SER A 212 10.58 -11.50 0.64
CA SER A 212 10.48 -10.79 -0.63
C SER A 212 11.06 -9.36 -0.63
N VAL A 213 12.29 -9.22 -0.14
CA VAL A 213 13.05 -7.97 -0.18
C VAL A 213 14.34 -8.15 -0.98
N PRO A 214 14.98 -7.07 -1.48
CA PRO A 214 16.27 -7.19 -2.12
C PRO A 214 17.31 -7.84 -1.21
N ASP A 215 18.12 -8.75 -1.76
CA ASP A 215 19.12 -9.52 -1.00
C ASP A 215 20.06 -8.60 -0.21
N TRP A 216 20.54 -7.51 -0.83
CA TRP A 216 21.40 -6.51 -0.16
C TRP A 216 20.74 -5.88 1.08
N PHE A 217 19.42 -5.72 1.07
CA PHE A 217 18.69 -5.10 2.18
C PHE A 217 18.53 -6.08 3.34
N ALA A 218 18.19 -7.33 3.04
CA ALA A 218 18.15 -8.40 4.03
C ALA A 218 19.53 -8.60 4.69
N GLU A 219 20.59 -8.74 3.88
CA GLU A 219 21.96 -8.91 4.36
C GLU A 219 22.39 -7.74 5.26
N ARG A 220 22.08 -6.50 4.87
CA ARG A 220 22.40 -5.32 5.66
C ARG A 220 21.67 -5.30 7.00
N LEU A 221 20.40 -5.70 7.03
CA LEU A 221 19.64 -5.80 8.29
C LEU A 221 20.21 -6.89 9.20
N GLU A 222 20.53 -8.07 8.66
CA GLU A 222 21.14 -9.16 9.43
C GLU A 222 22.49 -8.73 10.02
N GLN A 223 23.32 -8.04 9.24
CA GLN A 223 24.62 -7.52 9.70
C GLN A 223 24.49 -6.48 10.81
N GLN A 224 23.47 -5.60 10.76
CA GLN A 224 23.33 -4.50 11.71
C GLN A 224 22.55 -4.86 12.98
N LEU A 225 21.55 -5.75 12.87
CA LEU A 225 20.59 -6.02 13.94
C LEU A 225 20.64 -7.47 14.44
N GLY A 226 21.36 -8.35 13.75
CA GLY A 226 21.31 -9.79 13.97
C GLY A 226 20.08 -10.44 13.32
N ARG A 227 20.18 -11.75 13.05
CA ARG A 227 19.19 -12.51 12.28
C ARG A 227 17.78 -12.45 12.86
N ASP A 228 17.62 -12.69 14.16
CA ASP A 228 16.30 -12.76 14.79
C ASP A 228 15.53 -11.43 14.71
N VAL A 229 16.22 -10.30 14.89
CA VAL A 229 15.62 -8.97 14.81
C VAL A 229 15.34 -8.59 13.35
N ALA A 230 16.25 -8.91 12.43
CA ALA A 230 16.06 -8.69 11.00
C ALA A 230 14.84 -9.47 10.47
N GLU A 231 14.74 -10.76 10.81
CA GLU A 231 13.60 -11.61 10.46
C GLU A 231 12.28 -11.07 11.05
N GLY A 232 12.27 -10.68 12.33
CA GLY A 232 11.10 -10.05 12.95
C GLY A 232 10.67 -8.76 12.26
N PHE A 233 11.61 -7.90 11.90
CA PHE A 233 11.36 -6.64 11.18
C PHE A 233 10.79 -6.90 9.78
N LEU A 234 11.42 -7.79 9.02
CA LEU A 234 11.02 -8.11 7.64
C LEU A 234 9.63 -8.76 7.59
N ARG A 235 9.32 -9.66 8.54
CA ARG A 235 7.99 -10.26 8.68
C ARG A 235 6.90 -9.20 8.82
N VAL A 236 7.07 -8.28 9.76
CA VAL A 236 6.07 -7.22 10.02
C VAL A 236 6.02 -6.19 8.89
N SER A 237 7.13 -5.94 8.20
CA SER A 237 7.20 -4.95 7.11
C SER A 237 6.33 -5.29 5.91
N ASN A 238 6.02 -6.57 5.70
CA ASN A 238 5.11 -7.03 4.64
C ASN A 238 3.64 -7.12 5.07
N GLU A 239 3.35 -6.91 6.35
CA GLU A 239 1.97 -6.82 6.81
C GLU A 239 1.38 -5.43 6.53
N PRO A 240 0.08 -5.32 6.22
CA PRO A 240 -0.60 -4.05 6.22
C PRO A 240 -0.45 -3.36 7.59
N GLY A 241 0.22 -2.21 7.59
CA GLY A 241 0.42 -1.41 8.79
C GLY A 241 -0.92 -0.94 9.38
N PRO A 242 -0.99 -0.76 10.71
CA PRO A 242 -2.20 -0.26 11.35
C PRO A 242 -2.52 1.17 10.91
N THR A 243 -3.80 1.51 10.87
CA THR A 243 -4.22 2.91 10.69
C THR A 243 -4.06 3.65 12.01
N VAL A 244 -3.11 4.59 12.03
CA VAL A 244 -2.79 5.37 13.23
C VAL A 244 -3.28 6.81 13.07
N LEU A 245 -3.95 7.28 14.12
CA LEU A 245 -4.47 8.63 14.25
C LEU A 245 -3.66 9.41 15.30
N ARG A 246 -3.42 10.68 15.03
CA ARG A 246 -2.94 11.66 16.00
C ARG A 246 -4.11 12.53 16.44
N LEU A 247 -4.46 12.46 17.70
CA LEU A 247 -5.37 13.37 18.39
C LEU A 247 -4.94 14.83 18.22
N ASN A 248 -5.91 15.73 18.08
CA ASN A 248 -5.72 17.15 18.27
C ASN A 248 -6.22 17.59 19.67
N PRO A 249 -5.33 17.77 20.67
CA PRO A 249 -5.71 18.13 22.03
C PRO A 249 -6.38 19.51 22.15
N LEU A 250 -6.31 20.36 21.11
CA LEU A 250 -7.01 21.65 21.07
C LEU A 250 -8.50 21.51 20.77
N ARG A 251 -8.94 20.33 20.32
CA ARG A 251 -10.32 20.07 19.87
C ARG A 251 -11.04 19.06 20.74
N THR A 252 -10.35 18.02 21.20
CA THR A 252 -10.96 16.92 21.94
C THR A 252 -9.96 16.21 22.85
N SER A 253 -10.44 15.31 23.71
CA SER A 253 -9.60 14.39 24.49
C SER A 253 -9.44 13.04 23.81
N ARG A 254 -8.47 12.23 24.25
CA ARG A 254 -8.26 10.88 23.69
C ARG A 254 -9.46 9.98 23.95
N GLU A 255 -10.02 10.07 25.15
CA GLU A 255 -11.17 9.28 25.59
C GLU A 255 -12.42 9.66 24.78
N GLN A 256 -12.65 10.96 24.56
CA GLN A 256 -13.75 11.43 23.75
C GLN A 256 -13.58 11.05 22.28
N LEU A 257 -12.37 11.17 21.72
CA LEU A 257 -12.10 10.76 20.35
C LEU A 257 -12.37 9.25 20.13
N ILE A 258 -11.97 8.39 21.07
CA ILE A 258 -12.25 6.95 21.00
C ILE A 258 -13.76 6.70 21.06
N GLN A 259 -14.47 7.40 21.93
CA GLN A 259 -15.92 7.30 22.04
C GLN A 259 -16.61 7.74 20.73
N ASP A 260 -16.24 8.90 20.18
CA ASP A 260 -16.81 9.41 18.93
C ASP A 260 -16.54 8.47 17.75
N LEU A 261 -15.33 7.89 17.67
CA LEU A 261 -14.98 6.90 16.64
C LEU A 261 -15.88 5.66 16.72
N SER A 262 -16.27 5.23 17.93
CA SER A 262 -17.14 4.07 18.13
C SER A 262 -18.55 4.28 17.55
N GLU A 263 -19.06 5.51 17.58
CA GLU A 263 -20.34 5.88 16.97
C GLU A 263 -20.30 5.73 15.43
N HIS A 264 -19.11 5.86 14.86
CA HIS A 264 -18.82 5.62 13.44
C HIS A 264 -18.36 4.19 13.14
N LYS A 265 -18.55 3.25 14.08
CA LYS A 265 -18.17 1.83 13.97
C LYS A 265 -16.66 1.59 13.85
N TYR A 266 -15.84 2.52 14.33
CA TYR A 266 -14.40 2.32 14.46
C TYR A 266 -14.03 2.00 15.89
N VAL A 267 -13.20 0.97 16.08
CA VAL A 267 -12.64 0.65 17.39
C VAL A 267 -11.24 1.26 17.47
N GLY A 268 -11.11 2.31 18.28
CA GLY A 268 -9.84 2.99 18.54
C GLY A 268 -9.22 2.53 19.86
N LEU A 269 -7.94 2.22 19.83
CA LEU A 269 -7.15 1.82 20.99
C LEU A 269 -6.13 2.92 21.30
N ALA A 270 -6.09 3.35 22.56
CA ALA A 270 -5.05 4.27 23.03
C ALA A 270 -3.67 3.62 22.95
N SER A 271 -2.69 4.32 22.41
CA SER A 271 -1.32 3.85 22.49
C SER A 271 -0.75 3.98 23.91
N LYS A 272 0.19 3.09 24.22
CA LYS A 272 1.01 3.13 25.43
C LYS A 272 2.18 4.13 25.31
N ASP A 273 2.65 4.39 24.10
CA ASP A 273 3.90 5.15 23.88
C ASP A 273 3.65 6.63 23.61
N SER A 274 2.66 6.96 22.77
CA SER A 274 2.27 8.35 22.50
C SER A 274 0.95 8.73 23.18
N PRO A 275 0.89 9.81 23.97
CA PRO A 275 -0.34 10.30 24.57
C PRO A 275 -1.34 10.85 23.54
N LEU A 276 -0.88 11.16 22.33
CA LEU A 276 -1.71 11.66 21.24
C LEU A 276 -2.19 10.55 20.29
N CYS A 277 -1.67 9.33 20.44
CA CYS A 277 -1.89 8.27 19.47
C CYS A 277 -3.16 7.46 19.77
N VAL A 278 -3.97 7.26 18.75
CA VAL A 278 -5.07 6.30 18.70
C VAL A 278 -4.85 5.36 17.51
N VAL A 279 -4.76 4.07 17.78
CA VAL A 279 -4.58 3.02 16.77
C VAL A 279 -5.93 2.37 16.48
N LEU A 280 -6.33 2.30 15.22
CA LEU A 280 -7.55 1.58 14.84
C LEU A 280 -7.27 0.07 14.78
N GLU A 281 -8.17 -0.75 15.32
CA GLU A 281 -8.07 -2.22 15.24
C GLU A 281 -8.01 -2.72 13.79
N LYS A 282 -7.37 -3.89 13.56
CA LYS A 282 -7.21 -4.49 12.22
C LYS A 282 -8.56 -4.65 11.47
N ASN A 283 -9.64 -5.01 12.18
CA ASN A 283 -10.99 -5.14 11.60
C ASN A 283 -11.71 -3.80 11.37
N GLY A 284 -11.21 -2.73 12.00
CA GLY A 284 -11.66 -1.36 11.85
C GLY A 284 -10.76 -0.52 10.93
N GLN A 285 -9.84 -1.14 10.18
CA GLN A 285 -8.96 -0.45 9.24
C GLN A 285 -9.79 0.29 8.19
N ALA A 286 -10.02 1.57 8.43
CA ALA A 286 -10.56 2.46 7.41
C ALA A 286 -9.48 2.88 6.44
N ARG A 287 -9.88 2.99 5.16
CA ARG A 287 -9.11 3.76 4.20
C ARG A 287 -9.03 5.20 4.68
N ARG A 288 -7.88 5.83 4.40
CA ARG A 288 -7.66 7.24 4.67
C ARG A 288 -8.82 8.13 4.18
N ALA A 289 -9.35 7.87 2.99
CA ALA A 289 -10.47 8.62 2.43
C ALA A 289 -11.76 8.51 3.26
N SER A 290 -12.05 7.34 3.83
CA SER A 290 -13.22 7.11 4.69
C SER A 290 -13.12 7.85 6.02
N LEU A 291 -11.90 7.96 6.57
CA LEU A 291 -11.65 8.76 7.77
C LEU A 291 -11.75 10.27 7.47
N GLN A 292 -11.23 10.69 6.32
CA GLN A 292 -11.25 12.10 5.91
C GLN A 292 -12.65 12.61 5.54
N SER A 293 -13.63 11.72 5.35
CA SER A 293 -15.04 12.12 5.20
C SER A 293 -15.79 12.26 6.53
N LEU A 294 -15.19 11.86 7.65
CA LEU A 294 -15.83 11.99 8.96
C LEU A 294 -15.87 13.46 9.38
N GLN A 295 -16.98 13.86 10.00
CA GLN A 295 -17.12 15.19 10.58
C GLN A 295 -16.02 15.45 11.62
N LEU A 296 -15.65 14.43 12.41
CA LEU A 296 -14.52 14.47 13.34
C LEU A 296 -13.21 14.90 12.68
N TRP A 297 -12.90 14.38 11.49
CA TRP A 297 -11.71 14.80 10.77
C TRP A 297 -11.88 16.22 10.22
N LEU A 298 -13.02 16.53 9.61
CA LEU A 298 -13.32 17.85 9.04
C LEU A 298 -13.23 18.98 10.08
N ASP A 299 -13.61 18.70 11.34
CA ASP A 299 -13.53 19.60 12.48
C ASP A 299 -12.14 19.59 13.15
N GLY A 300 -11.21 18.79 12.63
CA GLY A 300 -9.82 18.75 13.04
C GLY A 300 -9.57 18.02 14.35
N HIS A 301 -10.43 17.09 14.76
CA HIS A 301 -10.27 16.31 15.99
C HIS A 301 -9.05 15.38 15.92
N PHE A 302 -8.66 14.93 14.72
CA PHE A 302 -7.50 14.08 14.52
C PHE A 302 -6.88 14.23 13.12
N GLU A 303 -5.65 13.75 12.98
CA GLU A 303 -4.98 13.55 11.69
C GLU A 303 -4.51 12.10 11.52
N VAL A 304 -4.47 11.60 10.29
CA VAL A 304 -3.89 10.27 10.01
C VAL A 304 -2.37 10.39 9.93
N GLN A 305 -1.66 9.96 10.97
CA GLN A 305 -0.22 10.04 11.12
C GLN A 305 0.33 8.86 11.95
N ALA A 306 1.37 8.21 11.42
CA ALA A 306 2.07 7.13 12.10
C ALA A 306 2.62 7.55 13.47
N GLU A 307 2.55 6.63 14.44
CA GLU A 307 2.97 6.87 15.82
C GLU A 307 4.44 7.30 15.93
N GLY A 308 5.35 6.67 15.18
CA GLY A 308 6.76 7.05 15.19
C GLY A 308 7.01 8.52 14.83
N SER A 309 6.17 9.10 13.95
CA SER A 309 6.25 10.54 13.65
C SER A 309 5.74 11.41 14.81
N GLN A 310 4.76 10.93 15.58
CA GLN A 310 4.28 11.64 16.77
C GLN A 310 5.35 11.62 17.87
N LEU A 311 5.97 10.46 18.09
CA LEU A 311 7.06 10.28 19.06
C LEU A 311 8.27 11.14 18.71
N ALA A 312 8.63 11.26 17.43
CA ALA A 312 9.69 12.17 16.99
C ALA A 312 9.43 13.63 17.38
N CYS A 313 8.19 14.11 17.22
CA CYS A 313 7.82 15.46 17.66
C CYS A 313 7.85 15.60 19.18
N LEU A 314 7.40 14.58 19.93
CA LEU A 314 7.46 14.58 21.40
C LEU A 314 8.91 14.59 21.92
N ALA A 315 9.82 13.89 21.24
CA ALA A 315 11.23 13.85 21.59
C ALA A 315 11.92 15.22 21.40
N LEU A 316 11.43 16.05 20.48
CA LEU A 316 11.97 17.40 20.23
C LEU A 316 11.73 18.35 21.41
N ARG A 317 10.66 18.13 22.20
CA ARG A 317 10.27 18.95 23.36
C ARG A 317 10.29 20.46 23.09
N PRO A 318 9.55 20.96 22.08
CA PRO A 318 9.52 22.38 21.79
C PRO A 318 8.81 23.15 22.91
N GLU A 319 9.26 24.37 23.21
CA GLU A 319 8.66 25.25 24.21
C GLU A 319 7.92 26.43 23.56
N PRO A 320 6.80 26.92 24.16
CA PRO A 320 6.08 28.07 23.62
C PRO A 320 6.98 29.29 23.35
N GLY A 321 6.70 30.05 22.30
CA GLY A 321 7.51 31.19 21.86
C GLY A 321 8.75 30.81 21.05
N MET A 322 9.04 29.52 20.84
CA MET A 322 10.10 29.10 19.94
C MET A 322 9.71 29.27 18.47
N THR A 323 10.73 29.51 17.65
CA THR A 323 10.65 29.39 16.19
C THR A 323 11.28 28.06 15.78
N VAL A 324 10.53 27.21 15.10
CA VAL A 324 10.95 25.84 14.72
C VAL A 324 10.88 25.68 13.21
N GLY A 325 11.89 25.04 12.61
CA GLY A 325 11.92 24.68 11.19
C GLY A 325 11.73 23.18 10.97
N ASP A 326 10.75 22.80 10.15
CA ASP A 326 10.56 21.45 9.61
C ASP A 326 11.09 21.43 8.16
N PHE A 327 12.31 20.93 7.96
CA PHE A 327 13.05 21.06 6.70
C PHE A 327 12.64 20.06 5.60
N CYS A 328 11.85 19.05 5.95
CA CYS A 328 11.32 18.04 5.04
C CYS A 328 9.84 17.84 5.35
N ALA A 329 9.10 18.96 5.35
CA ALA A 329 7.75 19.02 5.87
C ALA A 329 6.77 18.15 5.07
N GLY A 330 7.02 17.97 3.76
CA GLY A 330 6.14 17.26 2.84
C GLY A 330 4.71 17.79 2.92
N ARG A 331 3.78 16.93 3.37
CA ARG A 331 2.36 17.30 3.60
C ARG A 331 2.09 17.98 4.95
N GLY A 332 3.14 18.26 5.73
CA GLY A 332 3.10 19.01 6.99
C GLY A 332 2.71 18.21 8.23
N GLY A 333 2.75 16.89 8.21
CA GLY A 333 2.29 16.07 9.34
C GLY A 333 2.99 16.42 10.66
N LYS A 334 4.33 16.55 10.65
CA LYS A 334 5.14 16.88 11.83
C LYS A 334 5.06 18.36 12.18
N ALA A 335 5.19 19.26 11.19
CA ALA A 335 4.92 20.70 11.37
C ALA A 335 3.60 20.97 12.09
N LEU A 336 2.50 20.30 11.70
CA LEU A 336 1.21 20.44 12.37
C LEU A 336 1.21 19.88 13.80
N THR A 337 1.88 18.75 14.05
CA THR A 337 2.03 18.21 15.41
C THR A 337 2.72 19.21 16.31
N LEU A 338 3.83 19.79 15.84
CA LEU A 338 4.61 20.78 16.58
C LEU A 338 3.80 22.05 16.83
N ALA A 339 3.09 22.55 15.80
CA ALA A 339 2.25 23.75 15.94
C ALA A 339 1.15 23.56 17.00
N VAL A 340 0.52 22.39 17.03
CA VAL A 340 -0.50 22.04 18.03
C VAL A 340 0.09 21.95 19.44
N GLN A 341 1.29 21.36 19.60
CA GLN A 341 1.97 21.30 20.90
C GLN A 341 2.34 22.69 21.45
N LEU A 342 2.76 23.57 20.54
CA LEU A 342 3.24 24.92 20.86
C LEU A 342 2.13 25.95 21.06
N GLN A 343 0.89 25.63 20.71
CA GLN A 343 -0.28 26.50 20.92
C GLN A 343 -0.82 26.49 22.35
N SER A 344 -0.17 25.79 23.27
CA SER A 344 -0.59 25.68 24.67
C SER A 344 -0.48 26.99 25.47
N ASP A 345 0.27 27.98 24.99
CA ASP A 345 0.45 29.29 25.65
C ASP A 345 0.20 30.45 24.66
N PRO A 346 -1.00 31.08 24.70
CA PRO A 346 -1.36 32.20 23.81
C PRO A 346 -0.50 33.46 24.01
N GLU A 347 0.15 33.62 25.17
CA GLU A 347 0.99 34.79 25.45
C GLU A 347 2.39 34.66 24.81
N ARG A 348 2.77 33.45 24.40
CA ARG A 348 4.05 33.14 23.76
C ARG A 348 3.84 32.55 22.37
N PRO A 349 3.54 33.37 21.35
CA PRO A 349 3.25 32.90 20.00
C PRO A 349 4.49 32.20 19.42
N SER A 350 4.29 30.97 18.95
CA SER A 350 5.33 30.17 18.30
C SER A 350 5.17 30.19 16.79
N GLN A 351 6.27 30.06 16.06
CA GLN A 351 6.29 30.00 14.60
C GLN A 351 6.91 28.69 14.11
N ILE A 352 6.23 28.03 13.18
CA ILE A 352 6.68 26.81 12.51
C ILE A 352 6.88 27.12 11.05
N PHE A 353 8.12 27.03 10.59
CA PHE A 353 8.45 27.11 9.19
C PHE A 353 8.46 25.71 8.59
N ALA A 354 7.56 25.46 7.65
CA ALA A 354 7.49 24.22 6.90
C ALA A 354 8.17 24.39 5.54
N TYR A 355 9.34 23.75 5.40
CA TYR A 355 10.14 23.75 4.19
C TYR A 355 10.08 22.40 3.49
N ASP A 356 10.06 22.40 2.17
CA ASP A 356 10.25 21.21 1.36
C ASP A 356 10.71 21.62 -0.04
N VAL A 357 11.43 20.74 -0.74
CA VAL A 357 11.80 20.93 -2.14
C VAL A 357 10.64 20.62 -3.09
N ASP A 358 9.70 19.76 -2.67
CA ASP A 358 8.49 19.44 -3.40
C ASP A 358 7.37 20.44 -3.06
N GLU A 359 7.25 21.48 -3.89
CA GLU A 359 6.17 22.47 -3.75
C GLU A 359 4.77 21.85 -3.81
N ALA A 360 4.59 20.73 -4.53
CA ALA A 360 3.29 20.08 -4.64
C ALA A 360 2.88 19.42 -3.32
N ALA A 361 3.84 18.90 -2.54
CA ALA A 361 3.58 18.36 -1.21
C ALA A 361 3.12 19.43 -0.22
N LEU A 362 3.73 20.63 -0.28
CA LEU A 362 3.45 21.76 0.62
C LEU A 362 2.04 22.36 0.44
N LYS A 363 1.43 22.22 -0.74
CA LYS A 363 0.10 22.80 -1.06
C LYS A 363 -1.02 22.40 -0.09
N GLN A 364 -0.88 21.26 0.59
CA GLN A 364 -1.89 20.77 1.53
C GLN A 364 -1.76 21.32 2.95
N ILE A 365 -0.62 21.94 3.28
CA ILE A 365 -0.33 22.42 4.64
C ILE A 365 -1.31 23.52 5.07
N PRO A 366 -1.58 24.59 4.28
CA PRO A 366 -2.45 25.67 4.74
C PRO A 366 -3.88 25.19 5.09
N ALA A 367 -4.45 24.31 4.26
CA ALA A 367 -5.77 23.74 4.52
C ALA A 367 -5.78 22.85 5.77
N SER A 368 -4.70 22.10 6.00
CA SER A 368 -4.56 21.23 7.18
C SER A 368 -4.28 22.01 8.46
N ALA A 369 -3.52 23.11 8.37
CA ALA A 369 -3.28 24.04 9.47
C ALA A 369 -4.57 24.72 9.91
N LYS A 370 -5.36 25.22 8.96
CA LYS A 370 -6.68 25.80 9.23
C LYS A 370 -7.64 24.80 9.90
N ARG A 371 -7.70 23.57 9.39
CA ARG A 371 -8.50 22.50 9.98
C ARG A 371 -8.05 22.19 11.42
N SER A 372 -6.74 22.11 11.63
CA SER A 372 -6.16 21.86 12.96
C SER A 372 -6.25 23.07 13.92
N GLY A 373 -6.58 24.27 13.43
CA GLY A 373 -6.67 25.52 14.22
C GLY A 373 -5.33 26.22 14.47
N VAL A 374 -4.30 25.93 13.66
CA VAL A 374 -2.91 26.39 13.84
C VAL A 374 -2.39 27.24 12.69
N GLU A 375 -3.27 27.77 11.83
CA GLU A 375 -2.89 28.50 10.62
C GLU A 375 -2.05 29.76 10.87
N GLN A 376 -2.18 30.37 12.05
CA GLN A 376 -1.40 31.56 12.43
C GLN A 376 0.05 31.22 12.80
N SER A 377 0.31 29.97 13.17
CA SER A 377 1.64 29.52 13.60
C SER A 377 2.42 28.83 12.49
N VAL A 378 1.79 28.42 11.39
CA VAL A 378 2.44 27.62 10.33
C VAL A 378 2.70 28.48 9.10
N ILE A 379 3.98 28.67 8.79
CA ILE A 379 4.47 29.42 7.63
C ILE A 379 5.02 28.40 6.62
N VAL A 380 4.52 28.43 5.39
CA VAL A 380 4.98 27.54 4.32
C VAL A 380 6.00 28.27 3.47
N ASP A 381 7.18 27.67 3.28
CA ASP A 381 8.23 28.21 2.43
C ASP A 381 8.74 27.09 1.49
N PRO A 382 8.56 27.23 0.16
CA PRO A 382 8.92 26.20 -0.80
C PRO A 382 10.42 25.91 -0.96
N PHE A 383 11.32 26.47 -0.13
CA PHE A 383 12.78 26.25 0.02
C PHE A 383 13.67 26.29 -1.25
N LYS A 384 13.19 25.76 -2.37
CA LYS A 384 13.73 25.81 -3.73
C LYS A 384 14.25 27.20 -4.13
N LYS A 385 13.50 28.27 -3.84
CA LYS A 385 13.94 29.64 -4.14
C LYS A 385 15.20 30.04 -3.37
N HIS A 386 15.35 29.57 -2.14
CA HIS A 386 16.56 29.79 -1.34
C HIS A 386 17.73 28.97 -1.89
N LEU A 387 17.49 27.72 -2.32
CA LEU A 387 18.49 26.88 -2.99
C LEU A 387 18.98 27.48 -4.31
N GLU A 388 18.07 27.96 -5.16
CA GLU A 388 18.40 28.61 -6.44
C GLU A 388 19.24 29.88 -6.21
N ARG A 389 18.88 30.69 -5.20
CA ARG A 389 19.63 31.87 -4.82
C ARG A 389 21.03 31.50 -4.29
N ALA A 390 21.12 30.53 -3.39
CA ALA A 390 22.39 30.08 -2.82
C ALA A 390 23.31 29.47 -3.89
N ALA A 391 22.76 28.70 -4.84
CA ALA A 391 23.50 28.16 -5.97
C ALA A 391 24.07 29.29 -6.85
N LYS A 392 23.25 30.30 -7.16
CA LYS A 392 23.67 31.49 -7.90
C LYS A 392 24.76 32.28 -7.18
N GLU A 393 24.64 32.46 -5.86
CA GLU A 393 25.63 33.15 -5.03
C GLU A 393 26.95 32.36 -4.92
N ARG A 394 26.90 31.01 -4.97
CA ARG A 394 28.07 30.12 -4.97
C ARG A 394 28.66 29.84 -6.36
N GLY A 395 28.08 30.40 -7.42
CA GLY A 395 28.55 30.19 -8.79
C GLY A 395 28.33 28.76 -9.32
N VAL A 396 27.46 27.98 -8.67
CA VAL A 396 27.08 26.63 -9.12
C VAL A 396 25.85 26.78 -10.03
N GLY A 397 25.95 26.34 -11.28
CA GLY A 397 24.85 26.38 -12.26
C GLY A 397 23.58 25.71 -11.72
N GLY A 398 22.42 26.19 -12.18
CA GLY A 398 21.10 25.86 -11.62
C GLY A 398 20.88 24.39 -11.29
N VAL A 399 20.19 24.15 -10.17
CA VAL A 399 19.83 22.82 -9.66
C VAL A 399 18.65 22.27 -10.46
N ASP A 400 18.89 21.91 -11.71
CA ASP A 400 17.96 21.09 -12.48
C ASP A 400 18.29 19.61 -12.23
N GLY A 401 17.41 18.93 -11.48
CA GLY A 401 17.35 17.47 -11.42
C GLY A 401 18.47 16.80 -10.61
N VAL A 402 18.27 16.64 -9.30
CA VAL A 402 18.95 15.58 -8.55
C VAL A 402 18.16 14.28 -8.75
N ASP A 403 18.20 13.76 -9.98
CA ASP A 403 17.89 12.35 -10.25
C ASP A 403 19.24 11.63 -10.34
N GLY A 404 19.59 10.87 -9.30
CA GLY A 404 20.79 10.01 -9.26
C GLY A 404 22.02 10.70 -8.69
N VAL A 405 22.23 10.57 -7.37
CA VAL A 405 23.56 10.76 -6.79
C VAL A 405 24.23 9.40 -6.72
N ASP A 406 24.80 8.97 -7.85
CA ASP A 406 25.97 8.09 -7.83
C ASP A 406 27.21 8.99 -7.80
N GLY A 407 27.99 8.89 -6.71
CA GLY A 407 29.32 9.50 -6.60
C GLY A 407 29.34 10.93 -6.04
N VAL A 408 29.42 11.03 -4.71
CA VAL A 408 30.09 12.18 -4.07
C VAL A 408 31.30 11.62 -3.33
N ASP A 409 32.33 11.28 -4.11
CA ASP A 409 33.70 11.31 -3.60
C ASP A 409 34.18 12.76 -3.69
N GLY A 410 34.52 13.32 -2.53
CA GLY A 410 35.36 14.51 -2.42
C GLY A 410 34.66 15.86 -2.52
N VAL A 411 34.19 16.37 -1.38
CA VAL A 411 34.27 17.81 -1.09
C VAL A 411 34.69 17.98 0.37
N ASP A 412 36.00 18.20 0.57
CA ASP A 412 36.56 18.81 1.79
C ASP A 412 36.10 20.28 1.88
N GLY A 413 35.79 20.74 3.11
CA GLY A 413 35.67 22.16 3.45
C GLY A 413 34.42 22.54 4.23
#